data_AF-A0A970TPM4-F1
#
_entry.id   AF-A0A970TPM4-F1
#
_cell.length_a   1.000
_cell.length_b   1.000
_cell.length_c   1.000
_cell.angle_alpha   90.00
_cell.angle_beta   90.00
_cell.angle_gamma   90.00
#
_symmetry.space_group_name_H-M   'P 1'
#
loop_
_entity.id
_entity.type
_entity.pdbx_description
1 polymer ?
#
loop_
_entity_poly.entity_id
_entity_poly.type
_entity_poly.pdbx_seq_one_letter_code
_entity_poly.pdbx_strand_id
1 'polypeptide(L)' 'MIDFRCKNCNRLLGKYKDCKQLEIKCPRCGYNNQVYWPNDSMAKIGEEKARFEKNKFNK' A
#
# COMPACT_ATOMS: atom_id res chain seq x y z
N MET A 1 -0.38 12.69 9.75
CA MET A 1 -0.59 11.26 10.04
C MET A 1 -1.43 10.69 8.91
N ILE A 2 -1.05 9.55 8.36
CA ILE A 2 -1.73 8.87 7.25
C ILE A 2 -2.67 7.81 7.83
N ASP A 3 -3.88 7.72 7.28
CA ASP A 3 -4.84 6.68 7.61
C ASP A 3 -4.37 5.32 7.05
N PHE A 4 -4.26 4.32 7.91
CA PHE A 4 -4.08 2.94 7.48
C PHE A 4 -5.43 2.23 7.48
N ARG A 5 -5.93 1.92 6.29
CA ARG A 5 -7.23 1.28 6.10
C ARG A 5 -7.06 -0.11 5.51
N CYS A 6 -7.95 -0.99 5.92
CA CYS A 6 -7.99 -2.35 5.39
C CYS A 6 -8.30 -2.32 3.89
N LYS A 7 -7.47 -2.96 3.06
CA LYS A 7 -7.69 -3.04 1.61
C LYS A 7 -8.95 -3.83 1.23
N ASN A 8 -9.34 -4.79 2.08
CA ASN A 8 -10.54 -5.60 1.85
C ASN A 8 -11.86 -4.94 2.30
N CYS A 9 -11.94 -4.43 3.54
CA CYS A 9 -13.20 -3.93 4.11
C CYS A 9 -13.22 -2.41 4.40
N ASN A 10 -12.18 -1.69 4.00
CA ASN A 10 -11.97 -0.25 4.20
C ASN A 10 -12.05 0.26 5.65
N ARG A 11 -12.06 -0.65 6.64
CA ARG A 11 -12.05 -0.30 8.06
C ARG A 11 -10.74 0.40 8.41
N LEU A 12 -10.82 1.47 9.20
CA LEU A 12 -9.65 2.12 9.78
C LEU A 12 -8.96 1.18 10.76
N LEU A 13 -7.70 0.86 10.49
CA LEU A 13 -6.86 -0.01 11.31
C LEU A 13 -5.97 0.82 12.25
N GLY A 14 -5.63 2.04 11.84
CA GLY A 14 -4.88 2.99 12.65
C GLY A 14 -4.47 4.21 11.85
N LYS A 15 -3.67 5.07 12.46
CA LYS A 15 -3.00 6.18 11.80
C LYS A 15 -1.51 6.09 12.09
N TYR A 16 -0.68 6.41 11.10
CA TYR A 16 0.77 6.31 11.22
C TYR A 16 1.46 7.57 10.69
N LYS A 17 2.69 7.79 11.13
CA LYS A 17 3.58 8.84 10.65
C LYS A 17 4.98 8.22 10.59
N ASP A 18 5.67 8.39 9.47
CA ASP A 18 7.08 7.96 9.30
C ASP A 18 7.33 6.51 9.75
N CYS A 19 6.59 5.57 9.16
CA CYS A 19 6.82 4.14 9.37
C CYS A 19 7.72 3.59 8.26
N LYS A 20 8.54 2.56 8.51
CA LYS A 20 9.28 1.88 7.41
C LYS A 20 8.49 0.72 6.83
N GLN A 21 7.94 -0.10 7.71
CA GLN A 21 7.12 -1.26 7.39
C GLN A 21 6.09 -1.47 8.50
N LEU A 22 4.85 -1.73 8.11
CA LEU A 22 3.77 -2.07 9.03
C LEU A 22 2.97 -3.23 8.44
N GLU A 23 2.71 -4.24 9.27
CA GLU A 23 1.79 -5.32 8.98
C GLU A 23 0.73 -5.38 10.09
N ILE A 24 -0.54 -5.49 9.72
CA ILE A 24 -1.63 -5.67 10.68
C ILE A 24 -2.73 -6.57 10.10
N LYS A 25 -3.19 -7.53 10.89
CA LYS A 25 -4.38 -8.31 10.58
C LYS A 25 -5.63 -7.50 10.87
N CYS A 26 -6.54 -7.41 9.90
CA CYS A 26 -7.81 -6.73 10.10
C CYS A 26 -8.69 -7.54 11.08
N PRO A 27 -9.12 -6.96 12.22
CA PRO A 27 -9.95 -7.69 13.18
C PRO A 27 -11.37 -7.98 12.68
N ARG A 28 -11.82 -7.28 11.62
CA ARG A 28 -13.17 -7.46 11.05
C ARG A 28 -13.24 -8.58 10.02
N CYS A 29 -12.27 -8.65 9.11
CA CYS A 29 -12.34 -9.55 7.95
C CYS A 29 -11.17 -10.54 7.89
N GLY A 30 -10.22 -10.48 8.83
CA GLY A 30 -9.06 -11.36 8.88
C GLY A 30 -7.98 -11.09 7.84
N TYR A 31 -8.17 -10.14 6.92
CA TYR A 31 -7.19 -9.81 5.87
C TYR A 31 -5.91 -9.20 6.47
N ASN A 32 -4.75 -9.71 6.06
CA ASN A 32 -3.45 -9.17 6.45
C ASN A 32 -3.10 -7.96 5.58
N ASN A 33 -3.03 -6.79 6.19
CA ASN A 33 -2.70 -5.54 5.51
C ASN A 33 -1.25 -5.20 5.78
N GLN A 34 -0.54 -4.84 4.72
CA GLN A 34 0.86 -4.45 4.78
C GLN A 34 1.07 -3.14 4.02
N VAL A 35 1.88 -2.27 4.61
CA VAL A 35 2.42 -1.08 3.97
C VAL A 35 3.94 -1.11 4.09
N TYR A 36 4.59 -0.97 2.94
CA TYR A 36 6.01 -0.76 2.81
C TYR A 36 6.20 0.65 2.31
N TRP A 37 6.97 1.43 3.04
CA TRP A 37 7.41 2.70 2.51
C TRP A 37 8.53 2.41 1.53
N PRO A 38 8.43 2.92 0.29
CA PRO A 38 9.57 2.85 -0.59
C PRO A 38 10.68 3.62 0.09
N ASN A 39 11.78 2.94 0.46
CA ASN A 39 13.06 3.63 0.53
C ASN A 39 13.19 4.42 -0.79
N ASP A 40 13.77 5.62 -0.78
CA ASP A 40 13.88 6.48 -1.97
C ASP A 40 14.35 5.75 -3.25
N SER A 41 15.09 4.65 -3.08
CA SER A 41 15.52 3.73 -4.15
C SER A 41 14.43 2.89 -4.83
N MET A 42 13.32 2.55 -4.15
CA MET A 42 12.23 1.67 -4.67
C MET A 42 11.04 2.42 -5.28
N ALA A 43 10.85 3.71 -4.98
CA ALA A 43 9.77 4.51 -5.56
C ALA A 43 9.83 4.53 -7.10
N LYS A 44 11.05 4.49 -7.66
CA LYS A 44 11.28 4.48 -9.11
C LYS A 44 10.79 3.21 -9.81
N ILE A 45 10.74 2.07 -9.11
CA ILE A 45 10.33 0.79 -9.71
C ILE A 45 8.79 0.68 -9.78
N GLY A 46 8.09 1.23 -8.78
CA GLY A 46 6.63 1.22 -8.71
C GLY A 46 5.96 2.08 -9.79
N GLU A 47 6.52 3.27 -10.04
CA GLU A 47 6.06 4.16 -11.11
C GLU A 47 6.26 3.55 -12.50
N GLU A 48 7.37 2.83 -12.70
CA GLU A 48 7.68 2.18 -13.98
C GLU A 48 6.72 1.02 -14.28
N LYS A 49 6.31 0.23 -13.27
CA LYS A 49 5.27 -0.80 -13.43
C LYS A 49 3.90 -0.20 -13.71
N ALA A 50 3.49 0.82 -12.96
CA ALA A 50 2.20 1.48 -13.19
C ALA A 50 2.13 2.17 -14.58
N ARG A 51 3.26 2.64 -15.11
CA ARG A 51 3.36 3.19 -16.47
C ARG A 51 3.34 2.09 -17.54
N PHE A 52 4.00 0.97 -17.31
CA PHE A 52 4.00 -0.17 -18.24
C PHE A 52 2.61 -0.80 -18.38
N GLU A 53 1.87 -0.96 -17.28
CA GLU A 53 0.49 -1.48 -17.31
C GLU A 53 -0.46 -0.54 -18.06
N LYS A 54 -0.34 0.79 -17.86
CA LYS A 54 -1.09 1.78 -18.63
C LYS A 54 -0.77 1.73 -20.13
N ASN A 55 0.48 1.48 -20.49
CA ASN A 55 0.90 1.38 -21.89
C ASN A 55 0.51 0.07 -22.58
N LYS A 56 0.21 -1.00 -21.82
CA LYS A 56 -0.21 -2.30 -22.37
C LYS A 56 -1.66 -2.31 -22.86
N PHE A 57 -2.51 -1.45 -22.29
CA PHE A 57 -3.94 -1.39 -22.64
C PHE A 57 -4.27 -0.42 -23.80
N ASN A 58 -3.26 0.23 -24.38
CA ASN A 58 -3.42 1.26 -25.40
C ASN A 58 -2.92 0.81 -26.79
N LYS A 59 -2.86 -0.50 -27.03
CA LYS A 59 -2.50 -1.10 -28.33
C LYS A 59 -3.60 -2.02 -28.82
#